data_AF-K1S170-F1
#
_entry.id   AF-K1S170-F1
#
_cell.length_a   1.000
_cell.length_b   1.000
_cell.length_c   1.000
_cell.angle_alpha   90.00
_cell.angle_beta   90.00
_cell.angle_gamma   90.00
#
_symmetry.space_group_name_H-M   'P 1'
#
loop_
_entity.id
_entity.type
_entity.pdbx_description
1 polymer ?
#
loop_
_entity_poly.entity_id
_entity_poly.type
_entity_poly.pdbx_seq_one_letter_code
_entity_poly.pdbx_strand_id
1 'polypeptide(L)'
;RLLHGDLVRVELKQLRIDPAIFRKIMRIGLPAGIQSAIFSVSNIIIQSAINSLGTVVMAASSAAFNIEIIAYDVLNSFSQACTTFVGQNYGAGKIDRCKKTMLLSLGEDIIASAIAIVIVLLTGKYLLAIFNNDPQVIEIGYSRLLILFGSYIFSLTYEILSGYLRGFGISLVPAILTLFGVCGV
;
A
#
# COMPACT_ATOMS: atom_id res chain seq x y z
N ARG A 1 -28.87 9.94 -19.08
CA ARG A 1 -30.14 10.64 -18.77
C ARG A 1 -30.84 9.87 -17.64
N LEU A 2 -30.21 9.79 -16.45
CA LEU A 2 -30.63 8.95 -15.31
C LEU A 2 -30.79 9.76 -14.01
N LEU A 3 -30.84 11.09 -14.11
CA LEU A 3 -31.00 11.99 -12.98
C LEU A 3 -32.28 12.79 -13.19
N HIS A 4 -33.36 12.30 -12.59
CA HIS A 4 -34.58 13.06 -12.32
C HIS A 4 -34.88 12.87 -10.83
N GLY A 5 -34.60 13.92 -10.04
CA GLY A 5 -34.91 13.97 -8.61
C GLY A 5 -33.95 13.18 -7.70
N ASP A 6 -33.94 13.56 -6.42
CA ASP A 6 -33.05 13.12 -5.32
C ASP A 6 -33.07 11.62 -4.97
N LEU A 7 -33.57 10.76 -5.86
CA LEU A 7 -33.67 9.31 -5.67
C LEU A 7 -33.05 8.60 -6.88
N VAL A 8 -31.82 8.10 -6.69
CA VAL A 8 -31.14 7.24 -7.66
C VAL A 8 -31.88 5.89 -7.73
N ARG A 9 -32.82 5.76 -8.66
CA ARG A 9 -33.52 4.48 -8.92
C ARG A 9 -32.67 3.63 -9.88
N VAL A 10 -32.00 2.61 -9.35
CA VAL A 10 -31.20 1.68 -10.15
C VAL A 10 -32.11 0.70 -10.88
N GLU A 11 -32.24 0.87 -12.20
CA GLU A 11 -32.97 -0.08 -13.05
C GLU A 11 -32.01 -1.15 -13.61
N LEU A 12 -32.07 -2.37 -13.06
CA LEU A 12 -31.21 -3.49 -13.45
C LEU A 12 -31.25 -3.80 -14.96
N LYS A 13 -32.38 -3.56 -15.62
CA LYS A 13 -32.55 -3.77 -17.08
C LYS A 13 -31.82 -2.74 -17.95
N GLN A 14 -31.39 -1.62 -17.37
CA GLN A 14 -30.65 -0.56 -18.06
C GLN A 14 -29.14 -0.60 -17.81
N LEU A 15 -28.65 -1.55 -17.00
CA LEU A 15 -27.22 -1.79 -16.84
C LEU A 15 -26.62 -2.24 -18.18
N ARG A 16 -25.85 -1.35 -18.81
CA ARG A 16 -25.10 -1.63 -20.03
C ARG A 16 -23.64 -1.29 -19.80
N ILE A 17 -22.74 -2.11 -20.35
CA ILE A 17 -21.32 -1.79 -20.38
C ILE A 17 -21.14 -0.66 -21.39
N ASP A 18 -20.77 0.52 -20.90
CA ASP A 18 -20.38 1.64 -21.75
C ASP A 18 -18.91 1.42 -22.20
N PRO A 19 -18.64 1.24 -23.50
CA PRO A 19 -17.29 0.97 -24.00
C PRO A 19 -16.30 2.11 -23.70
N ALA A 20 -16.76 3.36 -23.61
CA ALA A 20 -15.92 4.50 -23.31
C ALA A 20 -15.51 4.53 -21.83
N ILE A 21 -16.44 4.18 -20.92
CA ILE A 21 -16.13 4.04 -19.49
C ILE A 21 -15.23 2.82 -19.26
N PHE A 22 -15.54 1.69 -19.90
CA PHE A 22 -14.73 0.47 -19.82
C PHE A 22 -13.28 0.72 -20.25
N ARG A 23 -13.06 1.43 -21.37
CA ARG A 23 -11.71 1.79 -21.84
C ARG A 23 -10.98 2.69 -20.83
N LYS A 24 -11.66 3.60 -20.15
CA LYS A 24 -11.05 4.43 -19.08
C LYS A 24 -10.65 3.59 -17.87
N ILE A 25 -11.51 2.67 -17.44
CA ILE A 25 -11.21 1.75 -16.33
C ILE A 25 -9.99 0.89 -16.68
N MET A 26 -9.98 0.27 -17.86
CA MET A 26 -8.86 -0.55 -18.32
C MET A 26 -7.55 0.25 -18.41
N ARG A 27 -7.58 1.53 -18.82
CA ARG A 27 -6.39 2.38 -18.88
C ARG A 27 -5.76 2.65 -17.51
N ILE A 28 -6.55 2.59 -16.43
CA ILE A 28 -6.09 2.82 -15.06
C ILE A 28 -5.75 1.49 -14.37
N GLY A 29 -6.64 0.49 -14.51
CA GLY A 29 -6.52 -0.80 -13.85
C GLY A 29 -5.45 -1.70 -14.46
N LEU A 30 -5.24 -1.68 -15.79
CA LEU A 30 -4.26 -2.56 -16.42
C LEU A 30 -2.82 -2.22 -15.97
N PRO A 31 -2.36 -0.95 -15.97
CA PRO A 31 -1.03 -0.61 -15.43
C PRO A 31 -0.87 -0.96 -13.95
N ALA A 32 -1.89 -0.68 -13.12
CA ALA A 32 -1.86 -1.00 -11.69
C ALA A 32 -1.83 -2.52 -11.42
N GLY A 33 -2.54 -3.30 -12.24
CA GLY A 33 -2.52 -4.76 -12.17
C GLY A 33 -1.17 -5.35 -12.58
N ILE A 34 -0.56 -4.83 -13.65
CA ILE A 34 0.79 -5.24 -14.08
C ILE A 34 1.82 -4.90 -12.99
N GLN A 35 1.76 -3.71 -12.41
CA GLN A 35 2.61 -3.31 -11.29
C GLN A 35 2.47 -4.29 -10.12
N SER A 36 1.24 -4.63 -9.73
CA SER A 36 0.97 -5.57 -8.63
C SER A 36 1.48 -6.99 -8.92
N ALA A 37 1.33 -7.44 -10.17
CA ALA A 37 1.85 -8.74 -10.61
C ALA A 37 3.38 -8.79 -10.53
N ILE A 38 4.07 -7.73 -10.98
CA ILE A 38 5.53 -7.66 -10.92
C ILE A 38 6.01 -7.62 -9.48
N PHE A 39 5.36 -6.84 -8.60
CA PHE A 39 5.67 -6.82 -7.18
C PHE A 39 5.52 -8.20 -6.52
N SER A 40 4.48 -8.95 -6.91
CA SER A 40 4.26 -10.31 -6.43
C SER A 40 5.37 -11.26 -6.88
N VAL A 41 5.81 -11.16 -8.15
CA VAL A 41 6.93 -11.95 -8.69
C VAL A 41 8.24 -11.60 -7.98
N SER A 42 8.54 -10.32 -7.77
CA SER A 42 9.72 -9.87 -7.01
C SER A 42 9.74 -10.44 -5.60
N ASN A 43 8.61 -10.41 -4.89
CA ASN A 43 8.51 -10.99 -3.55
C ASN A 43 8.77 -12.51 -3.54
N ILE A 44 8.29 -13.25 -4.56
CA ILE A 44 8.57 -14.69 -4.68
C ILE A 44 10.07 -14.94 -4.88
N ILE A 45 10.75 -14.15 -5.70
CA ILE A 45 12.19 -14.29 -5.94
C ILE A 45 12.97 -14.02 -4.64
N ILE A 46 12.64 -12.93 -3.94
CA ILE A 46 13.26 -12.57 -2.65
C ILE A 46 13.03 -13.70 -1.63
N GLN A 47 11.80 -14.20 -1.51
CA GLN A 47 11.47 -15.29 -0.60
C GLN A 47 12.22 -16.58 -0.96
N SER A 48 12.40 -16.87 -2.25
CA SER A 48 13.18 -18.03 -2.70
C SER A 48 14.66 -17.91 -2.32
N ALA A 49 15.25 -16.72 -2.39
CA ALA A 49 16.62 -16.47 -1.93
C ALA A 49 16.74 -16.57 -0.40
N ILE A 50 15.71 -16.14 0.33
CA ILE A 50 15.65 -16.32 1.79
C ILE A 50 15.56 -17.80 2.15
N ASN A 51 14.84 -18.60 1.35
CA ASN A 51 14.70 -20.03 1.58
C ASN A 51 16.03 -20.79 1.42
N SER A 52 16.99 -20.28 0.65
CA SER A 52 18.31 -20.91 0.51
C SER A 52 19.29 -20.58 1.65
N LEU A 53 18.97 -19.60 2.52
CA LEU A 53 19.82 -19.16 3.64
C LEU A 53 19.67 -20.02 4.92
N GLY A 54 18.86 -21.07 4.87
CA GLY A 54 18.67 -22.02 5.96
C GLY A 54 17.37 -21.81 6.77
N THR A 55 17.02 -22.82 7.57
CA THR A 55 15.74 -22.92 8.27
C THR A 55 15.54 -21.82 9.32
N VAL A 56 16.60 -21.40 10.01
CA VAL A 56 16.57 -20.34 11.02
C VAL A 56 16.22 -18.99 10.39
N VAL A 57 16.85 -18.64 9.27
CA VAL A 57 16.60 -17.38 8.54
C VAL A 57 15.21 -17.37 7.91
N MET A 58 14.77 -18.50 7.35
CA MET A 58 13.40 -18.67 6.86
C MET A 58 12.35 -18.40 7.93
N ALA A 59 12.49 -19.04 9.09
CA ALA A 59 11.56 -18.88 10.20
C ALA A 59 11.53 -17.44 10.71
N ALA A 60 12.71 -16.81 10.82
CA ALA A 60 12.83 -15.42 11.26
C ALA A 60 12.17 -14.46 10.27
N SER A 61 12.41 -14.65 8.97
CA SER A 61 11.83 -13.83 7.93
C SER A 61 10.31 -13.98 7.85
N SER A 62 9.78 -15.20 7.99
CA SER A 62 8.33 -15.43 7.96
C SER A 62 7.63 -14.78 9.16
N ALA A 63 8.19 -14.94 10.36
CA ALA A 63 7.66 -14.30 11.56
C ALA A 63 7.69 -12.77 11.45
N ALA A 64 8.80 -12.20 10.98
CA ALA A 64 8.92 -10.75 10.78
C ALA A 64 7.96 -10.23 9.69
N PHE A 65 7.75 -10.99 8.61
CA PHE A 65 6.85 -10.63 7.52
C PHE A 65 5.38 -10.54 7.98
N ASN A 66 4.92 -11.43 8.86
CA ASN A 66 3.57 -11.35 9.42
C ASN A 66 3.33 -10.05 10.20
N ILE A 67 4.34 -9.60 10.95
CA ILE A 67 4.28 -8.33 11.69
C ILE A 67 4.33 -7.15 10.72
N GLU A 68 5.20 -7.23 9.71
CA GLU A 68 5.36 -6.23 8.67
C GLU A 68 4.09 -6.00 7.85
N ILE A 69 3.35 -7.06 7.50
CA ILE A 69 2.10 -6.94 6.73
C ILE A 69 1.07 -6.07 7.45
N ILE A 70 0.94 -6.24 8.77
CA ILE A 70 -0.02 -5.47 9.57
C ILE A 70 0.37 -3.99 9.58
N ALA A 71 1.66 -3.70 9.77
CA ALA A 71 2.16 -2.33 9.74
C ALA A 71 2.04 -1.70 8.33
N TYR A 72 2.25 -2.49 7.28
CA TYR A 72 2.08 -2.08 5.89
C TYR A 72 0.61 -1.78 5.55
N ASP A 73 -0.34 -2.56 6.06
CA ASP A 73 -1.77 -2.32 5.82
C ASP A 73 -2.25 -1.01 6.45
N VAL A 74 -1.68 -0.62 7.61
CA VAL A 74 -1.94 0.68 8.23
C VAL A 74 -1.48 1.81 7.31
N LEU A 75 -0.25 1.75 6.82
CA LEU A 75 0.30 2.70 5.84
C LEU A 75 -0.57 2.78 4.57
N ASN A 76 -0.92 1.61 4.02
CA ASN A 76 -1.67 1.53 2.77
C ASN A 76 -3.08 2.11 2.90
N SER A 77 -3.70 1.96 4.08
CA SER A 77 -5.04 2.50 4.36
C SER A 77 -5.11 4.02 4.19
N PHE A 78 -4.08 4.76 4.62
CA PHE A 78 -4.02 6.22 4.44
C PHE A 78 -3.81 6.61 2.97
N SER A 79 -2.98 5.87 2.23
CA SER A 79 -2.82 6.08 0.78
C SER A 79 -4.14 5.85 0.01
N GLN A 80 -4.88 4.81 0.38
CA GLN A 80 -6.20 4.49 -0.19
C GLN A 80 -7.25 5.56 0.16
N ALA A 81 -7.25 6.03 1.40
CA ALA A 81 -8.11 7.15 1.83
C ALA A 81 -7.79 8.43 1.04
N CYS A 82 -6.50 8.78 0.92
CA CYS A 82 -6.04 9.92 0.13
C CYS A 82 -6.53 9.81 -1.33
N THR A 83 -6.33 8.65 -1.97
CA THR A 83 -6.80 8.37 -3.34
C THR A 83 -8.29 8.64 -3.49
N THR A 84 -9.10 8.15 -2.54
CA THR A 84 -10.56 8.28 -2.54
C THR A 84 -11.00 9.74 -2.40
N PHE A 85 -10.50 10.44 -1.38
CA PHE A 85 -10.87 11.83 -1.13
C PHE A 85 -10.36 12.78 -2.22
N VAL A 86 -9.16 12.55 -2.75
CA VAL A 86 -8.63 13.32 -3.89
C VAL A 86 -9.49 13.07 -5.13
N GLY A 87 -9.86 11.82 -5.43
CA GLY A 87 -10.72 11.49 -6.56
C GLY A 87 -12.10 12.15 -6.48
N GLN A 88 -12.70 12.18 -5.29
CA GLN A 88 -13.97 12.87 -5.05
C GLN A 88 -13.85 14.40 -5.20
N ASN A 89 -12.83 15.02 -4.60
CA ASN A 89 -12.63 16.46 -4.68
C ASN A 89 -12.27 16.90 -6.10
N TYR A 90 -11.48 16.11 -6.81
CA TYR A 90 -11.12 16.33 -8.21
C TYR A 90 -12.36 16.24 -9.11
N GLY A 91 -13.20 15.21 -8.93
CA GLY A 91 -14.47 15.08 -9.64
C GLY A 91 -15.45 16.23 -9.37
N ALA A 92 -15.36 16.86 -8.19
CA ALA A 92 -16.15 18.04 -7.82
C ALA A 92 -15.51 19.39 -8.24
N GLY A 93 -14.36 19.37 -8.94
CA GLY A 93 -13.64 20.58 -9.37
C GLY A 93 -12.93 21.35 -8.25
N LYS A 94 -12.80 20.78 -7.05
CA LYS A 94 -12.25 21.45 -5.85
C LYS A 94 -10.75 21.13 -5.67
N ILE A 95 -9.91 21.60 -6.60
CA ILE A 95 -8.47 21.29 -6.65
C ILE A 95 -7.74 21.73 -5.37
N ASP A 96 -8.12 22.86 -4.76
CA ASP A 96 -7.50 23.34 -3.52
C ASP A 96 -7.66 22.34 -2.37
N ARG A 97 -8.77 21.60 -2.34
CA ARG A 97 -9.03 20.55 -1.34
C ARG A 97 -8.21 19.29 -1.59
N CYS A 98 -7.77 19.03 -2.81
CA CYS A 98 -6.91 17.89 -3.11
C CYS A 98 -5.56 18.02 -2.40
N LYS A 99 -4.90 19.19 -2.48
CA LYS A 99 -3.63 19.43 -1.79
C LYS A 99 -3.78 19.33 -0.27
N LYS A 100 -4.87 19.87 0.27
CA LYS A 100 -5.18 19.76 1.70
C LYS A 100 -5.36 18.30 2.14
N THR A 101 -6.05 17.50 1.33
CA THR A 101 -6.23 16.06 1.57
C THR A 101 -4.89 15.33 1.62
N MET A 102 -3.97 15.64 0.69
CA MET A 102 -2.62 15.06 0.69
C MET A 102 -1.86 15.38 1.98
N LEU A 103 -1.85 16.64 2.40
CA LEU A 103 -1.14 17.08 3.61
C LEU A 103 -1.74 16.49 4.89
N LEU A 104 -3.06 16.40 4.97
CA LEU A 104 -3.75 15.77 6.10
C LEU A 104 -3.42 14.28 6.16
N SER A 105 -3.56 13.57 5.03
CA SER A 105 -3.24 12.14 4.96
C SER A 105 -1.78 11.88 5.33
N LEU A 106 -0.86 12.74 4.88
CA LEU A 106 0.56 12.63 5.22
C LEU A 106 0.80 12.83 6.72
N GLY A 107 0.17 13.84 7.33
CA GLY A 107 0.30 14.08 8.76
C GLY A 107 -0.28 12.94 9.60
N GLU A 108 -1.46 12.45 9.25
CA GLU A 108 -2.12 11.33 9.94
C GLU A 108 -1.30 10.03 9.80
N ASP A 109 -0.77 9.75 8.61
CA ASP A 109 0.03 8.56 8.35
C ASP A 109 1.37 8.60 9.08
N ILE A 110 2.02 9.77 9.18
CA ILE A 110 3.25 9.93 9.98
C ILE A 110 2.97 9.62 11.45
N ILE A 111 1.86 10.12 12.00
CA ILE A 111 1.49 9.88 13.40
C ILE A 111 1.17 8.40 13.62
N ALA A 112 0.35 7.80 12.75
CA ALA A 112 -0.03 6.40 12.84
C ALA A 112 1.18 5.47 12.70
N SER A 113 2.08 5.77 11.77
CA SER A 113 3.33 5.03 11.55
C SER A 113 4.28 5.16 12.73
N ALA A 114 4.44 6.35 13.29
CA ALA A 114 5.26 6.55 14.49
C ALA A 114 4.73 5.71 15.67
N ILE A 115 3.40 5.68 15.87
CA ILE A 115 2.76 4.85 16.90
C ILE A 115 3.01 3.37 16.62
N ALA A 116 2.82 2.92 15.38
CA ALA A 116 3.06 1.53 14.98
C ALA A 116 4.52 1.11 15.22
N ILE A 117 5.49 1.95 14.84
CA ILE A 117 6.93 1.70 15.07
C ILE A 117 7.21 1.58 16.57
N VAL A 118 6.69 2.49 17.39
CA VAL A 118 6.88 2.42 18.85
C VAL A 118 6.29 1.14 19.43
N ILE A 119 5.09 0.74 18.99
CA ILE A 119 4.47 -0.51 19.42
C ILE A 119 5.38 -1.69 19.04
N VAL A 120 5.84 -1.79 17.80
CA VAL A 120 6.68 -2.92 17.37
C VAL A 120 8.07 -2.89 18.00
N LEU A 121 8.63 -1.73 18.36
CA LEU A 121 9.87 -1.67 19.14
C LEU A 121 9.69 -2.24 20.55
N LEU A 122 8.54 -1.97 21.19
CA LEU A 122 8.25 -2.44 22.54
C LEU A 122 7.81 -3.91 22.55
N THR A 123 7.03 -4.34 21.57
CA THR A 123 6.41 -5.67 21.54
C THR A 123 7.04 -6.61 20.51
N GLY A 124 7.97 -6.14 19.67
CA GLY A 124 8.48 -6.90 18.52
C GLY A 124 9.14 -8.23 18.92
N LYS A 125 9.90 -8.24 20.01
CA LYS A 125 10.48 -9.49 20.55
C LYS A 125 9.41 -10.46 21.05
N TYR A 126 8.36 -9.95 21.69
CA TYR A 126 7.23 -10.77 22.15
C TYR A 126 6.36 -11.28 20.99
N LEU A 127 6.09 -10.44 20.00
CA LEU A 127 5.36 -10.81 18.79
C LEU A 127 6.12 -11.90 18.02
N LEU A 128 7.45 -11.76 17.87
CA LEU A 128 8.29 -12.79 17.27
C LEU A 128 8.29 -14.09 18.09
N ALA A 129 8.32 -14.00 19.41
CA ALA A 129 8.26 -15.18 20.30
C ALA A 129 6.94 -15.97 20.17
N ILE A 130 5.82 -15.33 19.81
CA ILE A 130 4.55 -16.02 19.53
C ILE A 130 4.68 -16.95 18.31
N PHE A 131 5.47 -16.55 17.31
CA PHE A 131 5.66 -17.34 16.10
C PHE A 131 6.78 -18.37 16.24
N ASN A 132 7.84 -18.08 16.98
CA ASN A 132 8.94 -19.00 17.21
C ASN A 132 9.68 -18.69 18.52
N ASN A 133 9.89 -19.72 19.35
CA ASN A 133 10.57 -19.59 20.65
C ASN A 133 12.11 -19.66 20.57
N ASP A 134 12.68 -19.91 19.38
CA ASP A 134 14.13 -19.96 19.22
C ASP A 134 14.75 -18.55 19.35
N PRO A 135 15.67 -18.33 20.32
CA PRO A 135 16.31 -17.04 20.54
C PRO A 135 17.04 -16.49 19.31
N GLN A 136 17.64 -17.35 18.48
CA GLN A 136 18.35 -16.93 17.27
C GLN A 136 17.37 -16.39 16.21
N VAL A 137 16.20 -17.03 16.10
CA VAL A 137 15.13 -16.59 15.19
C VAL A 137 14.58 -15.22 15.62
N ILE A 138 14.42 -14.99 16.92
CA ILE A 138 13.93 -13.73 17.46
C ILE A 138 14.93 -12.59 17.22
N GLU A 139 16.23 -12.80 17.42
CA GLU A 139 17.24 -11.77 17.15
C GLU A 139 17.32 -11.40 15.66
N ILE A 140 17.34 -12.40 14.78
CA ILE A 140 17.37 -12.17 13.34
C ILE A 140 16.08 -11.47 12.87
N GLY A 141 14.93 -11.90 13.37
CA GLY A 141 13.65 -11.24 13.07
C GLY A 141 13.60 -9.79 13.55
N TYR A 142 14.12 -9.52 14.76
CA TYR A 142 14.12 -8.18 15.34
C TYR A 142 15.07 -7.22 14.61
N SER A 143 16.26 -7.69 14.23
CA SER A 143 17.19 -6.89 13.42
C SER A 143 16.61 -6.53 12.05
N ARG A 144 15.88 -7.45 11.41
CA ARG A 144 15.12 -7.17 10.17
C ARG A 144 14.07 -6.08 10.38
N LEU A 145 13.29 -6.15 11.46
CA LEU A 145 12.28 -5.13 11.78
C LEU A 145 12.90 -3.73 11.98
N LEU A 146 14.03 -3.64 12.69
CA LEU A 146 14.74 -2.38 12.89
C LEU A 146 15.20 -1.73 11.58
N ILE A 147 15.75 -2.53 10.65
CA ILE A 147 16.16 -2.04 9.33
C ILE A 147 14.95 -1.51 8.55
N LEU A 148 13.82 -2.23 8.62
CA LEU A 148 12.59 -1.81 7.94
C LEU A 148 12.05 -0.48 8.47
N PHE A 149 12.11 -0.21 9.78
CA PHE A 149 11.63 1.07 10.33
C PHE A 149 12.38 2.27 9.79
N GLY A 150 13.68 2.15 9.51
CA GLY A 150 14.45 3.21 8.85
C GLY A 150 13.91 3.54 7.44
N SER A 151 13.46 2.52 6.71
CA SER A 151 12.92 2.64 5.37
C SER A 151 11.45 3.09 5.33
N TYR A 152 10.69 2.89 6.42
CA TYR A 152 9.25 3.21 6.47
C TYR A 152 8.93 4.68 6.21
N ILE A 153 9.78 5.62 6.65
CA ILE A 153 9.57 7.06 6.40
C ILE A 153 9.57 7.38 4.90
N PHE A 154 10.47 6.72 4.15
CA PHE A 154 10.55 6.89 2.70
C PHE A 154 9.37 6.24 2.00
N SER A 155 9.03 5.00 2.39
CA SER A 155 7.90 4.24 1.84
C SER A 155 6.55 4.95 2.06
N LEU A 156 6.34 5.54 3.23
CA LEU A 156 5.16 6.34 3.56
C LEU A 156 4.95 7.51 2.60
N THR A 157 6.01 8.30 2.40
CA THR A 157 5.95 9.49 1.54
C THR A 157 5.65 9.08 0.10
N TYR A 158 6.29 8.00 -0.34
CA TYR A 158 6.08 7.41 -1.65
C TYR A 158 4.64 6.94 -1.85
N GLU A 159 4.08 6.17 -0.90
CA GLU A 159 2.74 5.61 -1.00
C GLU A 159 1.65 6.68 -1.02
N ILE A 160 1.79 7.73 -0.20
CA ILE A 160 0.81 8.84 -0.19
C ILE A 160 0.87 9.65 -1.48
N LEU A 161 2.07 9.93 -2.00
CA LEU A 161 2.20 10.64 -3.26
C LEU A 161 1.64 9.81 -4.42
N SER A 162 1.89 8.50 -4.39
CA SER A 162 1.29 7.54 -5.32
C SER A 162 -0.24 7.55 -5.23
N GLY A 163 -0.81 7.55 -4.02
CA GLY A 163 -2.26 7.65 -3.80
C GLY A 163 -2.85 8.97 -4.30
N TYR A 164 -2.16 10.08 -4.05
CA TYR A 164 -2.54 11.41 -4.54
C TYR A 164 -2.63 11.43 -6.07
N LEU A 165 -1.59 10.95 -6.78
CA LEU A 165 -1.58 10.88 -8.25
C LEU A 165 -2.65 9.94 -8.81
N ARG A 166 -2.87 8.79 -8.16
CA ARG A 166 -3.97 7.86 -8.49
C ARG A 166 -5.34 8.53 -8.35
N GLY A 167 -5.52 9.40 -7.36
CA GLY A 167 -6.75 10.18 -7.17
C GLY A 167 -7.08 11.11 -8.34
N PHE A 168 -6.08 11.62 -9.06
CA PHE A 168 -6.29 12.40 -10.30
C PHE A 168 -6.55 11.54 -11.54
N GLY A 169 -6.54 10.21 -11.41
CA GLY A 169 -6.58 9.28 -12.54
C GLY A 169 -5.25 9.17 -13.29
N ILE A 170 -4.15 9.65 -12.70
CA ILE A 170 -2.79 9.54 -13.23
C ILE A 170 -2.10 8.37 -12.51
N SER A 171 -2.50 7.14 -12.83
CA SER A 171 -1.93 5.93 -12.19
C SER A 171 -0.69 5.40 -12.90
N LEU A 172 -0.40 5.87 -14.12
CA LEU A 172 0.76 5.44 -14.92
C LEU A 172 2.10 5.89 -14.32
N VAL A 173 2.16 7.12 -13.79
CA VAL A 173 3.38 7.69 -13.20
C VAL A 173 3.81 6.90 -11.95
N PRO A 174 2.94 6.67 -10.94
CA PRO A 174 3.30 5.84 -9.79
C PRO A 174 3.57 4.37 -10.17
N ALA A 175 2.87 3.83 -11.18
CA ALA A 175 3.15 2.48 -11.69
C ALA A 175 4.58 2.32 -12.20
N ILE A 176 5.03 3.27 -13.03
CA ILE A 176 6.39 3.29 -13.58
C ILE A 176 7.42 3.53 -12.47
N LEU A 177 7.16 4.46 -11.55
CA LEU A 177 8.07 4.74 -10.44
C LEU A 177 8.26 3.53 -9.51
N THR A 178 7.20 2.79 -9.16
CA THR A 178 7.36 1.58 -8.34
C THR A 178 8.10 0.52 -9.12
N LEU A 179 7.78 0.35 -10.40
CA LEU A 179 8.39 -0.67 -11.23
C LEU A 179 9.91 -0.50 -11.32
N PHE A 180 10.39 0.72 -11.57
CA PHE A 180 11.82 1.00 -11.66
C PHE A 180 12.49 1.19 -10.29
N GLY A 181 11.80 1.80 -9.33
CA GLY A 181 12.39 2.14 -8.02
C GLY A 181 12.40 1.00 -7.02
N VAL A 182 11.35 0.16 -7.00
CA VAL A 182 11.18 -0.90 -6.00
C VAL A 182 11.56 -2.27 -6.56
N CYS A 183 11.23 -2.54 -7.83
CA CYS A 183 11.51 -3.82 -8.47
C CYS A 183 12.73 -3.81 -9.42
N GLY A 184 13.21 -2.63 -9.80
CA GLY A 184 14.16 -2.43 -10.90
C GLY A 184 15.62 -2.16 -10.50
N VAL A 185 15.98 -2.31 -9.22
CA VAL A 185 17.36 -2.25 -8.72
C VAL A 185 17.71 -3.56 -8.03
#